data_AF-A0A257VNE8-F1
#
_entry.id   AF-A0A257VNE8-F1
#
_cell.length_a   1.000
_cell.length_b   1.000
_cell.length_c   1.000
_cell.angle_alpha   90.00
_cell.angle_beta   90.00
_cell.angle_gamma   90.00
#
_symmetry.space_group_name_H-M   'P 1'
#
loop_
_entity.id
_entity.type
_entity.pdbx_description
1 polymer ?
#
loop_
_entity_poly.entity_id
_entity_poly.type
_entity_poly.pdbx_seq_one_letter_code
_entity_poly.pdbx_strand_id
1 'polypeptide(L)'
;MVRVAALSRRSFLAGLLQSQPRPNIVFILLDDLGYADIGCYGQKQIKTPHIDSLARDGMKFPNAYSGGAVCAPSRSVLMTGLHLGHAPIRANAGTTPL
;
A
#
# COMPACT_ATOMS: atom_id res chain seq x y z
N MET A 1 -51.23 35.51 -16.74
CA MET A 1 -50.99 36.75 -15.95
C MET A 1 -50.27 36.34 -14.67
N VAL A 2 -49.14 36.97 -14.41
CA VAL A 2 -48.08 36.63 -13.43
C VAL A 2 -48.57 36.69 -11.98
N ARG A 3 -48.21 35.70 -11.13
CA ARG A 3 -48.08 35.89 -9.67
C ARG A 3 -46.96 35.01 -9.06
N VAL A 4 -45.81 35.66 -8.92
CA VAL A 4 -44.83 35.70 -7.80
C VAL A 4 -44.62 34.43 -6.96
N ALA A 5 -43.39 33.94 -7.00
CA ALA A 5 -42.82 32.90 -6.17
C ALA A 5 -42.72 33.31 -4.69
N ALA A 6 -43.24 32.47 -3.78
CA ALA A 6 -42.84 32.50 -2.38
C ALA A 6 -41.56 31.68 -2.23
N LEU A 7 -40.45 32.35 -1.90
CA LEU A 7 -39.17 31.73 -1.56
C LEU A 7 -39.38 30.81 -0.34
N SER A 8 -39.55 29.51 -0.62
CA SER A 8 -39.25 28.48 0.37
C SER A 8 -37.77 28.62 0.72
N ARG A 9 -37.50 29.00 1.97
CA ARG A 9 -36.14 29.03 2.55
C ARG A 9 -35.53 27.65 2.33
N ARG A 10 -34.69 27.52 1.31
CA ARG A 10 -33.78 26.39 1.19
C ARG A 10 -32.82 26.51 2.36
N SER A 11 -33.15 25.83 3.46
CA SER A 11 -32.19 25.51 4.50
C SER A 11 -31.05 24.78 3.81
N PHE A 12 -29.96 25.50 3.56
CA PHE A 12 -28.67 24.89 3.29
C PHE A 12 -28.37 24.04 4.54
N LEU A 13 -28.61 22.73 4.45
CA LEU A 13 -27.91 21.79 5.33
C LEU A 13 -26.44 21.97 5.00
N ALA A 14 -25.76 22.80 5.77
CA ALA A 14 -24.33 22.69 5.97
C ALA A 14 -24.11 21.33 6.63
N GLY A 15 -24.02 20.28 5.80
CA GLY A 15 -23.52 18.99 6.24
C GLY A 15 -22.16 19.25 6.85
N LEU A 16 -22.06 19.08 8.17
CA LEU A 16 -20.79 19.04 8.88
C LEU A 16 -19.93 18.01 8.15
N LEU A 17 -18.93 18.47 7.40
CA LEU A 17 -17.84 17.65 6.92
C LEU A 17 -17.11 17.16 8.15
N GLN A 18 -17.62 16.07 8.72
CA GLN A 18 -16.97 15.36 9.80
C GLN A 18 -15.67 14.82 9.19
N SER A 19 -14.56 15.46 9.57
CA SER A 19 -13.22 15.03 9.19
C SER A 19 -13.12 13.55 9.53
N GLN A 20 -13.14 12.70 8.51
CA GLN A 20 -12.96 11.27 8.71
C GLN A 20 -11.61 11.10 9.43
N PRO A 21 -11.58 10.36 10.54
CA PRO A 21 -10.34 10.14 11.26
C PRO A 21 -9.32 9.54 10.29
N ARG A 22 -8.11 10.10 10.25
CA ARG A 22 -7.06 9.60 9.38
C ARG A 22 -6.76 8.15 9.79
N PRO A 23 -6.73 7.19 8.85
CA PRO A 23 -6.43 5.82 9.18
C PRO A 23 -4.97 5.70 9.66
N ASN A 24 -4.73 4.75 10.55
CA ASN A 24 -3.36 4.32 10.85
C ASN A 24 -2.86 3.45 9.69
N ILE A 25 -1.63 3.69 9.25
CA ILE A 25 -0.99 2.89 8.21
C ILE A 25 0.08 2.03 8.88
N VAL A 26 -0.11 0.70 8.85
CA VAL A 26 0.89 -0.27 9.29
C VAL A 26 1.47 -0.95 8.05
N PHE A 27 2.75 -0.69 7.77
CA PHE A 27 3.45 -1.29 6.65
C PHE A 27 4.35 -2.44 7.15
N ILE A 28 4.03 -3.67 6.74
CA ILE A 28 4.78 -4.88 7.10
C ILE A 28 5.60 -5.32 5.89
N LEU A 29 6.92 -5.34 6.04
CA LEU A 29 7.86 -5.82 5.02
C LEU A 29 8.58 -7.06 5.53
N LEU A 30 8.69 -8.07 4.68
CA LEU A 30 9.42 -9.31 4.95
C LEU A 30 10.63 -9.36 4.03
N ASP A 31 11.82 -9.61 4.59
CA ASP A 31 13.06 -9.73 3.80
C ASP A 31 13.16 -11.14 3.21
N ASP A 32 13.60 -11.23 1.95
CA ASP A 32 13.82 -12.48 1.20
C ASP A 32 12.63 -13.47 1.11
N LEU A 33 11.39 -13.02 1.35
CA LEU A 33 10.21 -13.89 1.22
C LEU A 33 9.88 -14.15 -0.25
N GLY A 34 9.85 -15.42 -0.65
CA GLY A 34 9.43 -15.84 -1.98
C GLY A 34 7.91 -15.74 -2.16
N TYR A 35 7.49 -15.42 -3.39
CA TYR A 35 6.07 -15.38 -3.76
C TYR A 35 5.32 -16.71 -3.46
N ALA A 36 6.00 -17.84 -3.67
CA ALA A 36 5.44 -19.17 -3.48
C ALA A 36 5.54 -19.69 -2.04
N ASP A 37 6.00 -18.88 -1.08
CA ASP A 37 6.18 -19.30 0.32
C ASP A 37 4.94 -19.07 1.19
N ILE A 38 3.94 -18.35 0.69
CA ILE A 38 2.70 -18.03 1.43
C ILE A 38 1.52 -18.89 0.94
N GLY A 39 0.74 -19.42 1.89
CA GLY A 39 -0.43 -20.27 1.62
C GLY A 39 -1.44 -19.65 0.66
N CYS A 40 -1.77 -18.37 0.81
CA CYS A 40 -2.72 -17.66 -0.05
C CYS A 40 -2.27 -17.47 -1.52
N TYR A 41 -1.01 -17.82 -1.83
CA TYR A 41 -0.44 -17.89 -3.18
C TYR A 41 -0.18 -19.34 -3.67
N GLY A 42 -0.66 -20.36 -2.95
CA GLY A 42 -0.69 -21.77 -3.40
C GLY A 42 0.29 -22.70 -2.68
N GLN A 43 1.05 -22.18 -1.72
CA GLN A 43 1.93 -22.96 -0.86
C GLN A 43 1.12 -23.96 0.00
N LYS A 44 1.63 -25.19 0.22
CA LYS A 44 0.93 -26.24 1.00
C LYS A 44 1.63 -26.73 2.29
N GLN A 45 2.94 -26.54 2.43
CA GLN A 45 3.74 -27.14 3.52
C GLN A 45 3.92 -26.20 4.74
N ILE A 46 3.98 -24.90 4.52
CA ILE A 46 4.30 -23.85 5.49
C ILE A 46 2.97 -23.20 5.86
N LYS A 47 2.62 -23.25 7.13
CA LYS A 47 1.35 -22.69 7.58
C LYS A 47 1.51 -21.20 7.82
N THR A 48 0.81 -20.38 7.05
CA THR A 48 0.78 -18.91 7.19
C THR A 48 -0.60 -18.37 7.59
N PRO A 49 -1.27 -18.92 8.61
CA PRO A 49 -2.70 -18.70 8.86
C PRO A 49 -3.07 -17.23 9.09
N HIS A 50 -2.17 -16.44 9.69
CA HIS A 50 -2.41 -15.01 9.91
C HIS A 50 -2.29 -14.18 8.62
N ILE A 51 -1.30 -14.47 7.77
CA ILE A 51 -1.16 -13.83 6.45
C ILE A 51 -2.33 -14.23 5.55
N ASP A 52 -2.75 -15.49 5.60
CA ASP A 52 -3.88 -16.00 4.83
C ASP A 52 -5.19 -15.35 5.27
N SER A 53 -5.36 -15.05 6.57
CA SER A 53 -6.51 -14.29 7.06
C SER A 53 -6.49 -12.85 6.56
N LEU A 54 -5.35 -12.16 6.62
CA LEU A 54 -5.21 -10.80 6.08
C LEU A 54 -5.54 -10.75 4.58
N ALA A 55 -5.13 -11.76 3.83
CA ALA A 55 -5.44 -11.85 2.40
C ALA A 55 -6.92 -12.15 2.11
N ARG A 56 -7.61 -12.86 3.02
CA ARG A 56 -9.05 -13.16 2.92
C ARG A 56 -9.90 -11.92 3.18
N ASP A 57 -9.52 -11.12 4.17
CA ASP A 57 -10.28 -9.93 4.60
C ASP A 57 -9.88 -8.68 3.80
N GLY A 58 -8.88 -8.80 2.93
CA GLY A 58 -8.31 -7.70 2.14
C GLY A 58 -8.19 -8.02 0.66
N MET A 59 -7.06 -7.61 0.08
CA MET A 59 -6.76 -7.76 -1.35
C MET A 59 -5.40 -8.43 -1.54
N LYS A 60 -5.28 -9.24 -2.60
CA LYS A 60 -4.02 -9.85 -3.04
C LYS A 60 -3.51 -9.19 -4.31
N PHE A 61 -2.20 -9.14 -4.46
CA PHE A 61 -1.52 -8.61 -5.65
C PHE A 61 -0.62 -9.69 -6.24
N PRO A 62 -1.12 -10.51 -7.20
CA PRO A 62 -0.36 -11.61 -7.77
C PRO A 62 0.86 -11.15 -8.60
N ASN A 63 0.87 -9.89 -9.04
CA ASN A 63 1.91 -9.31 -9.88
C ASN A 63 2.52 -8.05 -9.22
N ALA A 64 3.01 -8.18 -7.99
CA ALA A 64 3.70 -7.12 -7.26
C ALA A 64 5.22 -7.33 -7.33
N TYR A 65 5.92 -6.51 -8.11
CA TYR A 65 7.37 -6.60 -8.31
C TYR A 65 8.12 -5.67 -7.35
N SER A 66 9.28 -6.12 -6.86
CA SER A 66 10.17 -5.28 -6.06
C SER A 66 10.84 -4.20 -6.92
N GLY A 67 11.20 -3.08 -6.30
CA GLY A 67 11.92 -1.99 -6.96
C GLY A 67 13.37 -2.33 -7.33
N GLY A 68 13.90 -3.44 -6.83
CA GLY A 68 15.22 -3.97 -7.13
C GLY A 68 15.35 -5.43 -6.67
N ALA A 69 16.31 -6.15 -7.23
CA ALA A 69 16.53 -7.58 -6.95
C ALA A 69 17.34 -7.86 -5.68
N VAL A 70 17.79 -6.81 -4.97
CA VAL A 70 18.57 -6.94 -3.73
C VAL A 70 18.09 -5.93 -2.68
N CYS A 71 18.47 -6.18 -1.44
CA CYS A 71 17.83 -5.63 -0.24
C CYS A 71 17.87 -4.08 -0.18
N ALA A 72 19.05 -3.47 -0.25
CA ALA A 72 19.19 -2.01 -0.10
C ALA A 72 18.54 -1.22 -1.26
N PRO A 73 18.71 -1.61 -2.54
CA PRO A 73 18.02 -0.98 -3.66
C PRO A 73 16.51 -1.12 -3.63
N SER A 74 15.99 -2.33 -3.30
CA SER A 74 14.54 -2.56 -3.16
C SER A 74 13.92 -1.61 -2.13
N ARG A 75 14.55 -1.50 -0.95
CA ARG A 75 14.13 -0.57 0.11
C ARG A 75 14.28 0.89 -0.29
N SER A 76 15.31 1.25 -1.05
CA SER A 76 15.50 2.62 -1.52
C SER A 76 14.37 3.07 -2.45
N VAL A 77 13.96 2.22 -3.40
CA VAL A 77 12.81 2.49 -4.27
C VAL A 77 11.53 2.62 -3.45
N LEU A 78 11.29 1.70 -2.51
CA LEU A 78 10.12 1.73 -1.64
C LEU A 78 10.02 3.03 -0.80
N MET A 79 11.12 3.48 -0.20
CA MET A 79 11.13 4.64 0.69
C MET A 79 11.07 5.98 -0.06
N THR A 80 11.61 6.04 -1.27
CA THR A 80 11.69 7.28 -2.06
C THR A 80 10.54 7.42 -3.06
N GLY A 81 9.89 6.32 -3.43
CA GLY A 81 8.92 6.30 -4.54
C GLY A 81 9.56 6.51 -5.92
N LEU A 82 10.91 6.51 -6.01
CA LEU A 82 11.65 6.66 -7.26
C LEU A 82 12.00 5.28 -7.82
N HIS A 83 11.94 5.11 -9.13
CA HIS A 83 12.51 3.90 -9.74
C HIS A 83 14.04 3.86 -9.55
N LEU A 84 14.61 2.66 -9.69
CA LEU A 84 16.01 2.38 -9.37
C LEU A 84 17.02 3.34 -10.05
N GLY A 85 16.74 3.77 -11.28
CA GLY A 85 17.56 4.74 -12.02
C GLY A 85 17.69 6.11 -11.34
N HIS A 86 16.74 6.52 -10.51
CA HIS A 86 16.78 7.78 -9.75
C HIS A 86 16.92 7.59 -8.23
N ALA A 87 16.91 6.34 -7.75
CA ALA A 87 17.09 6.04 -6.34
C ALA A 87 18.55 6.29 -5.88
N PRO A 88 18.78 6.81 -4.67
CA PRO A 88 20.14 7.08 -4.16
C PRO A 88 20.95 5.82 -3.88
N ILE A 89 20.31 4.71 -3.49
CA ILE A 89 20.98 3.42 -3.25
C ILE A 89 20.61 2.45 -4.36
N ARG A 90 21.61 2.02 -5.15
CA ARG A 90 21.42 1.16 -6.34
C ARG A 90 22.12 -0.19 -6.28
N ALA A 91 22.93 -0.42 -5.25
CA ALA A 91 23.56 -1.70 -4.96
C ALA A 91 23.62 -1.91 -3.43
N ASN A 92 23.83 -3.16 -3.02
CA ASN A 92 24.29 -3.44 -1.65
C ASN A 92 25.78 -3.08 -1.59
N ALA A 93 26.15 -2.06 -0.82
CA ALA A 93 27.55 -1.82 -0.52
C ALA A 93 28.04 -2.94 0.41
N GLY A 94 28.81 -3.88 -0.12
CA GLY A 94 29.55 -4.83 0.70
C GLY A 94 30.61 -4.10 1.51
N THR A 95 30.97 -4.64 2.68
CA THR A 95 32.12 -4.19 3.50
C THR A 95 33.48 -4.51 2.85
N THR A 96 33.55 -4.53 1.52
CA THR A 96 34.78 -4.82 0.77
C THR A 96 35.00 -3.67 -0.20
N PRO A 97 36.12 -2.93 -0.09
CA PRO A 97 36.44 -1.90 -1.07
C PRO A 97 36.56 -2.56 -2.45
N LEU A 98 36.04 -1.86 -3.46
CA LEU A 98 36.41 -2.11 -4.85
C LEU A 98 37.93 -1.96 -5.04
#